data_AF-A0A412Y291-F1
#
_entry.id   AF-A0A412Y291-F1
#
_cell.length_a   1.000
_cell.length_b   1.000
_cell.length_c   1.000
_cell.angle_alpha   90.00
_cell.angle_beta   90.00
_cell.angle_gamma   90.00
#
_symmetry.space_group_name_H-M   'P 1'
#
loop_
_entity.id
_entity.type
_entity.pdbx_description
1 polymer ?
#
loop_
_entity_poly.entity_id
_entity_poly.type
_entity_poly.pdbx_seq_one_letter_code
_entity_poly.pdbx_strand_id
1 'polypeptide(L)' 'MKNLSSFEAFKLNKVQMGAVKGGSRKCHVTYNDALGGTFDVTIEQNVSIADAEKTLRAQHPDANGIVCK' A
#
# COMPACT_ATOMS: atom_id res chain seq x y z
N MET A 1 -16.70 -35.68 -12.99
CA MET A 1 -15.82 -34.50 -12.90
C MET A 1 -16.53 -33.35 -13.60
N LYS A 2 -17.07 -32.39 -12.84
CA LYS A 2 -17.78 -31.21 -13.38
C LYS A 2 -16.88 -29.97 -13.25
N ASN A 3 -16.84 -29.17 -14.30
CA ASN A 3 -16.34 -27.79 -14.39
C ASN A 3 -14.82 -27.58 -14.47
N LEU A 4 -14.28 -27.77 -15.68
CA LEU A 4 -13.04 -27.14 -16.16
C LEU A 4 -13.24 -25.66 -16.58
N SER A 5 -14.39 -25.05 -16.26
CA SER A 5 -14.75 -23.66 -16.58
C SER A 5 -14.17 -22.63 -15.61
N SER A 6 -13.41 -23.06 -14.59
CA SER A 6 -12.85 -22.16 -13.57
C SER A 6 -11.44 -21.63 -13.90
N PHE A 7 -10.86 -21.99 -15.05
CA PHE A 7 -9.48 -21.63 -15.38
C PHE A 7 -9.36 -20.31 -16.18
N GLU A 8 -10.45 -19.80 -16.73
CA GLU A 8 -10.44 -18.51 -17.47
C GLU A 8 -10.51 -17.29 -16.55
N ALA A 9 -10.84 -17.46 -15.27
CA ALA A 9 -10.83 -16.37 -14.28
C ALA A 9 -9.41 -15.86 -13.93
N PHE A 10 -8.36 -16.58 -14.35
CA PHE A 10 -6.96 -16.21 -14.07
C PHE A 10 -6.24 -15.52 -15.24
N LYS A 11 -6.94 -15.22 -16.35
CA LYS A 11 -6.42 -14.27 -17.33
C LYS A 11 -6.64 -12.86 -16.79
N LEU A 12 -5.83 -12.50 -15.77
CA LEU A 12 -5.49 -11.11 -15.48
C LEU A 12 -5.12 -10.47 -16.82
N ASN A 13 -6.03 -9.66 -17.33
CA ASN A 13 -5.86 -9.00 -18.61
C ASN A 13 -4.55 -8.20 -18.52
N LYS A 14 -3.66 -8.30 -19.50
CA LYS A 14 -2.36 -7.60 -19.52
C LYS A 14 -2.50 -6.10 -19.20
N VAL A 15 -3.67 -5.52 -19.47
CA VAL A 15 -4.08 -4.16 -19.13
C VAL A 15 -4.12 -3.91 -17.61
N GLN A 16 -4.58 -4.87 -16.81
CA GLN A 16 -4.55 -4.79 -15.33
C GLN A 16 -3.14 -4.98 -14.78
N MET A 17 -2.28 -5.80 -15.41
CA MET A 17 -0.86 -5.84 -15.07
C MET A 17 -0.12 -4.55 -15.47
N GLY A 18 -0.64 -3.82 -16.46
CA GLY A 18 -0.14 -2.51 -16.88
C GLY A 18 -0.51 -1.38 -15.90
N ALA A 19 -1.56 -1.54 -15.10
CA ALA A 19 -1.90 -0.61 -14.02
C ALA A 19 -0.92 -0.70 -12.83
N VAL A 20 -0.21 -1.83 -12.69
CA VAL A 20 0.91 -2.00 -11.75
C VAL A 20 2.21 -1.34 -12.27
N LYS A 21 2.09 -0.36 -13.19
CA LYS A 21 3.17 0.56 -13.58
C LYS A 21 3.08 1.93 -12.90
N GLY A 22 2.14 2.13 -11.98
CA GLY A 22 2.34 3.13 -10.94
C GLY A 22 3.33 2.52 -9.97
N GLY A 23 4.59 2.97 -9.94
CA GLY A 23 5.53 2.44 -8.98
C GLY A 23 4.98 2.61 -7.56
N SER A 24 5.55 1.89 -6.61
CA SER A 24 5.13 2.00 -5.22
C SER A 24 6.12 2.83 -4.43
N ARG A 25 5.59 3.67 -3.54
CA ARG A 25 6.31 4.48 -2.58
C ARG A 25 6.17 3.84 -1.21
N LYS A 26 7.26 3.81 -0.44
CA LYS A 26 7.23 3.27 0.92
C LYS A 26 7.15 4.42 1.93
N CYS A 27 6.25 4.26 2.88
CA CYS A 27 6.09 5.16 4.02
C CYS A 27 6.41 4.39 5.29
N HIS A 28 7.32 4.92 6.08
CA HIS A 28 7.69 4.36 7.37
C HIS A 28 6.85 5.02 8.46
N VAL A 29 6.13 4.20 9.22
CA VAL A 29 5.32 4.64 10.36
C VAL A 29 6.03 4.19 11.63
N THR A 30 6.26 5.12 12.54
CA THR A 30 6.94 4.90 13.82
C THR A 30 6.02 5.28 14.95
N TYR A 31 5.79 4.35 15.88
CA TYR A 31 5.03 4.58 17.10
C TYR A 31 6.00 4.75 18.25
N ASN A 32 5.65 5.65 19.17
CA ASN A 32 6.35 5.79 20.44
C ASN A 32 5.54 5.09 21.54
N ASP A 33 5.17 3.85 21.27
CA ASP A 33 4.69 2.95 22.32
C ASP A 33 5.89 2.38 23.08
N ALA A 34 5.65 1.82 24.27
CA ALA A 34 6.71 1.22 25.09
C ALA A 34 7.44 0.04 24.40
N LEU A 35 6.99 -0.36 23.21
CA LEU A 35 7.51 -1.46 22.40
C LEU A 35 8.27 -0.96 21.16
N GLY A 36 8.25 0.35 20.87
CA GLY A 36 8.95 0.97 19.74
C GLY A 36 8.50 0.42 18.38
N GLY A 37 7.21 0.14 18.21
CA GLY A 37 6.69 -0.48 16.99
C GLY A 37 6.94 0.38 15.74
N THR A 38 7.47 -0.24 14.68
CA THR A 38 7.60 0.38 13.37
C THR A 38 7.11 -0.55 12.27
N PHE A 39 6.46 -0.01 11.24
CA PHE A 39 6.14 -0.76 10.03
C PHE A 39 6.17 0.09 8.78
N ASP A 40 6.37 -0.57 7.64
CA ASP A 40 6.37 0.05 6.32
C ASP A 40 5.02 -0.14 5.63
N VAL A 41 4.45 0.97 5.15
CA VAL A 41 3.26 0.98 4.30
C VAL A 41 3.68 1.24 2.86
N THR A 42 3.12 0.49 1.94
CA THR A 42 3.33 0.70 0.51
C THR A 42 2.14 1.47 -0.06
N ILE A 43 2.39 2.64 -0.63
CA ILE A 43 1.38 3.52 -1.25
C ILE A 43 1.68 3.64 -2.74
N GLU A 44 0.65 3.79 -3.56
CA GLU A 44 0.81 4.04 -4.99
C GLU A 44 1.51 5.39 -5.25
N GLN A 45 2.47 5.44 -6.19
CA GLN A 45 3.20 6.66 -6.54
C GLN A 45 2.34 7.77 -7.15
N ASN A 46 1.11 7.47 -7.57
CA ASN A 46 0.16 8.48 -8.04
C ASN A 46 -0.33 9.41 -6.91
N VAL A 47 -0.12 9.04 -5.65
CA VAL A 47 -0.45 9.85 -4.47
C VAL A 47 0.74 10.75 -4.13
N SER A 48 0.47 12.04 -3.91
CA SER A 48 1.50 12.98 -3.46
C SER A 48 2.02 12.58 -2.06
N ILE A 49 3.30 12.87 -1.77
CA ILE A 49 3.89 12.58 -0.44
C ILE A 49 3.05 13.21 0.67
N ALA A 50 2.63 14.46 0.48
CA ALA A 50 1.84 15.18 1.46
C ALA A 50 0.47 14.55 1.71
N ASP A 51 -0.22 14.09 0.66
CA ASP A 51 -1.52 13.42 0.80
C ASP A 51 -1.38 12.03 1.42
N ALA A 52 -0.32 11.31 1.08
CA ALA A 52 0.02 10.02 1.67
C ALA A 52 0.30 10.14 3.16
N GLU A 53 1.15 11.09 3.57
CA GLU A 53 1.45 11.35 4.99
C GLU A 53 0.23 11.82 5.75
N LYS A 54 -0.61 12.68 5.16
CA LYS A 54 -1.86 13.14 5.79
C LYS A 54 -2.84 11.98 6.01
N THR A 55 -2.99 11.11 5.01
CA THR A 55 -3.87 9.93 5.11
C THR A 55 -3.37 8.96 6.16
N LEU A 56 -2.06 8.67 6.17
CA LEU A 56 -1.44 7.80 7.18
C LEU A 56 -1.53 8.40 8.58
N ARG A 57 -1.38 9.72 8.75
CA ARG A 57 -1.59 10.40 10.04
C ARG A 57 -3.03 10.29 10.53
N ALA A 58 -4.01 10.32 9.61
CA ALA A 58 -5.41 10.13 9.97
C ALA A 58 -5.72 8.67 10.36
N GLN A 59 -5.06 7.70 9.72
CA GLN A 59 -5.21 6.28 10.04
C GLN A 59 -4.45 5.86 11.31
N HIS A 60 -3.35 6.56 11.62
CA HIS A 60 -2.46 6.28 12.74
C HIS A 60 -2.27 7.54 13.59
N PRO A 61 -3.31 7.97 14.33
CA PRO A 61 -3.27 9.19 15.13
C PRO A 61 -2.27 9.11 16.30
N ASP A 62 -1.87 7.90 16.68
CA ASP A 62 -0.90 7.56 17.71
C ASP A 62 0.53 7.37 17.17
N ALA A 63 0.73 7.48 15.85
CA ALA A 63 2.07 7.45 15.26
C ALA A 63 2.86 8.69 15.69
N ASN A 64 4.08 8.46 16.18
CA ASN A 64 5.02 9.50 16.56
C ASN A 64 5.66 10.15 15.32
N GLY A 65 5.87 9.37 14.26
CA GLY A 65 6.44 9.84 13.02
C GLY A 65 5.94 9.05 11.81
N ILE A 66 5.71 9.75 10.71
CA ILE A 66 5.38 9.17 9.41
C ILE A 66 6.28 9.83 8.38
N VAL A 67 7.04 9.03 7.63
CA VAL A 67 8.00 9.52 6.62
C VAL A 67 7.84 8.71 5.34
N CYS A 68 7.46 9.36 4.25
CA CYS A 68 7.30 8.73 2.93
C CYS A 68 8.48 9.07 1.98
N LYS A 69 9.01 8.07 1.26
CA LYS A 69 10.14 8.22 0.30
C LYS A 69 9.83 7.66 -1.08
#